data_AF-A0A7X8YP07-F1
#
_entry.id   AF-A0A7X8YP07-F1
#
_cell.length_a   1.000
_cell.length_b   1.000
_cell.length_c   1.000
_cell.angle_alpha   90.00
_cell.angle_beta   90.00
_cell.angle_gamma   90.00
#
_symmetry.space_group_name_H-M   'P 1'
#
loop_
_entity.id
_entity.type
_entity.pdbx_description
1 polymer ?
#
loop_
_entity_poly.entity_id
_entity_poly.type
_entity_poly.pdbx_seq_one_letter_code
_entity_poly.pdbx_strand_id
1 'polypeptide(L)' 'VVTHEIGFAREVADRVIFMDEGLIVEEGHAEDVIIHPQQVRTKEFLGKVLMAR' A
#
# COMPACT_ATOMS: atom_id res chain seq x y z
N VAL A 1 9.63 -5.13 6.47
CA VAL A 1 10.39 -5.10 5.19
C VAL A 1 9.97 -3.86 4.42
N VAL A 2 10.89 -3.23 3.69
CA VAL A 2 10.55 -2.19 2.70
C VAL A 2 10.69 -2.82 1.32
N THR A 3 9.67 -2.70 0.46
CA THR A 3 9.64 -3.32 -0.87
C THR A 3 8.78 -2.52 -1.85
N HIS A 4 9.09 -2.63 -3.14
CA HIS A 4 8.24 -2.12 -4.25
C HIS A 4 7.37 -3.23 -4.88
N GLU A 5 7.55 -4.48 -4.44
CA GLU A 5 6.78 -5.62 -4.94
C GLU A 5 5.44 -5.75 -4.19
N ILE A 6 4.45 -4.96 -4.58
CA ILE A 6 3.15 -4.89 -3.89
C ILE A 6 2.38 -6.21 -3.96
N GLY A 7 2.52 -6.99 -5.04
CA GLY A 7 1.92 -8.32 -5.15
C GLY A 7 2.44 -9.28 -4.08
N PHE A 8 3.76 -9.27 -3.84
CA PHE A 8 4.38 -10.05 -2.78
C PHE A 8 3.93 -9.57 -1.39
N ALA A 9 3.92 -8.25 -1.16
CA ALA A 9 3.46 -7.68 0.10
C ALA A 9 2.00 -8.08 0.42
N ARG A 10 1.12 -8.11 -0.59
CA ARG A 10 -0.27 -8.57 -0.43
C ARG A 10 -0.36 -10.03 -0.01
N GLU A 11 0.52 -10.89 -0.48
CA GLU A 11 0.46 -12.34 -0.24
C GLU A 11 1.06 -12.76 1.11
N VAL A 12 2.05 -12.01 1.62
CA VAL A 12 2.87 -12.46 2.75
C VAL A 12 2.87 -11.52 3.96
N ALA A 13 2.39 -10.29 3.82
CA ALA A 13 2.44 -9.33 4.92
C ALA A 13 1.16 -9.39 5.77
N ASP A 14 1.33 -9.48 7.10
CA ASP A 14 0.21 -9.34 8.03
C ASP A 14 -0.26 -7.89 8.16
N ARG A 15 0.68 -6.94 8.06
CA ARG A 15 0.47 -5.50 8.17
C ARG A 15 1.26 -4.75 7.12
N VAL A 16 0.69 -3.64 6.63
CA VAL A 16 1.29 -2.73 5.66
C VAL A 16 1.24 -1.32 6.22
N ILE A 17 2.31 -0.57 5.96
CA ILE A 17 2.42 0.86 6.28
C ILE A 17 2.72 1.56 4.96
N PHE A 18 1.81 2.43 4.54
CA PHE A 18 2.03 3.36 3.45
C PHE A 18 2.55 4.69 3.99
N MET A 19 3.68 5.13 3.45
CA MET A 19 4.33 6.37 3.84
C MET A 19 4.42 7.31 2.64
N ASP A 20 4.21 8.60 2.89
CA ASP A 20 4.46 9.68 1.92
C ASP A 20 4.93 10.94 2.65
N GLU A 21 5.80 11.72 2.00
CA GLU A 21 6.40 12.95 2.57
C GLU A 21 7.00 12.77 3.98
N GLY A 22 7.54 11.58 4.28
CA GLY A 22 8.14 11.26 5.57
C GLY A 22 7.14 10.97 6.70
N LEU A 23 5.84 10.86 6.38
CA LEU A 23 4.76 10.56 7.32
C LEU A 23 4.14 9.20 7.03
N ILE A 24 3.62 8.55 8.07
CA ILE A 24 2.72 7.41 7.90
C ILE A 24 1.35 7.98 7.51
N VAL A 25 0.92 7.67 6.29
CA VAL A 25 -0.35 8.14 5.75
C VAL A 25 -1.45 7.13 6.02
N GLU A 26 -1.14 5.84 5.89
CA GLU A 26 -2.08 4.76 6.14
C GLU A 26 -1.36 3.52 6.67
N GLU A 27 -1.93 2.86 7.67
CA GLU A 27 -1.44 1.58 8.17
C GLU A 27 -2.60 0.65 8.53
N GLY A 28 -2.39 -0.66 8.40
CA GLY A 28 -3.45 -1.65 8.64
C GLY A 28 -3.05 -3.04 8.19
N HIS A 29 -4.02 -3.95 8.12
CA HIS A 29 -3.81 -5.24 7.47
C HIS A 29 -3.51 -5.06 5.98
N ALA A 30 -2.75 -5.97 5.40
CA ALA A 30 -2.36 -5.86 3.99
C ALA A 30 -3.56 -5.76 3.05
N GLU A 31 -4.64 -6.51 3.32
CA GLU A 31 -5.89 -6.43 2.57
C GLU A 31 -6.54 -5.04 2.65
N ASP A 32 -6.62 -4.47 3.85
CA ASP A 32 -7.20 -3.14 4.08
C ASP A 32 -6.39 -2.03 3.38
N VAL A 33 -5.06 -2.09 3.42
CA VAL A 33 -4.23 -1.01 2.87
C VAL A 33 -4.00 -1.16 1.36
N ILE A 34 -3.90 -2.40 0.85
CA ILE A 34 -3.55 -2.65 -0.57
C ILE A 34 -4.80 -2.82 -1.44
N ILE A 35 -5.84 -3.51 -0.95
CA ILE A 35 -7.04 -3.84 -1.73
C ILE A 35 -8.17 -2.85 -1.46
N HIS A 36 -8.34 -2.46 -0.20
CA HIS A 36 -9.40 -1.56 0.24
C HIS A 36 -8.86 -0.27 0.89
N PRO A 37 -7.88 0.43 0.28
CA PRO A 37 -7.29 1.62 0.89
C PRO A 37 -8.38 2.65 1.18
N GLN A 38 -8.27 3.32 2.32
CA GLN A 38 -9.21 4.36 2.74
C GLN A 38 -8.68 5.74 2.39
N GLN A 39 -7.37 5.97 2.51
CA GLN A 39 -6.79 7.29 2.25
C GLN A 39 -6.73 7.58 0.76
N VAL A 40 -7.09 8.82 0.40
CA VAL A 40 -7.04 9.32 -0.99
C VAL A 40 -5.64 9.16 -1.56
N ARG A 41 -4.62 9.48 -0.76
CA ARG A 41 -3.23 9.42 -1.21
C ARG A 41 -2.76 7.99 -1.49
N THR A 42 -3.13 7.03 -0.64
CA THR A 42 -2.83 5.61 -0.85
C THR A 42 -3.52 5.09 -2.13
N LYS A 43 -4.78 5.47 -2.37
CA LYS A 43 -5.52 5.14 -3.61
C LYS A 43 -4.82 5.67 -4.85
N GLU A 44 -4.39 6.93 -4.83
CA GLU A 44 -3.67 7.54 -5.95
C GLU A 44 -2.34 6.83 -6.25
N PHE A 45 -1.57 6.51 -5.21
CA PHE A 45 -0.30 5.81 -5.34
C PHE A 45 -0.50 4.40 -5.92
N LEU A 46 -1.39 3.61 -5.30
CA LEU A 46 -1.67 2.24 -5.74
C LEU A 46 -2.26 2.22 -7.16
N GLY A 47 -3.12 3.19 -7.51
CA GLY A 47 -3.63 3.33 -8.87
C GLY A 47 -2.52 3.51 -9.91
N LYS A 48 -1.50 4.32 -9.62
CA LYS A 48 -0.36 4.52 -10.53
C LYS A 48 0.54 3.30 -10.62
N VAL A 49 0.79 2.62 -9.51
CA VAL A 49 1.75 1.50 -9.45
C VAL A 49 1.14 0.18 -9.92
N LEU A 50 -0.15 -0.05 -9.69
CA LEU A 50 -0.85 -1.28 -10.09
C LEU A 50 -1.42 -1.22 -11.52
N MET A 51 -1.77 -0.04 -12.04
CA MET A 51 -2.23 0.10 -13.44
C MET A 51 -1.09 0.25 -14.45
N ALA A 52 0.16 0.43 -14.02
CA ALA A 52 1.31 0.56 -14.91
C ALA A 52 1.79 -0.79 -15.51
N ARG A 53 0.91 -1.78 -15.64
CA ARG A 53 1.16 -3.05 -16.34
C ARG A 53 0.09 -3.32 -17.39
#